data_AF-A5HXF5-F1
#
_entry.id   AF-A5HXF5-F1
#
_cell.length_a   1.000
_cell.length_b   1.000
_cell.length_c   1.000
_cell.angle_alpha   90.00
_cell.angle_beta   90.00
_cell.angle_gamma   90.00
#
_symmetry.space_group_name_H-M   'P 1'
#
loop_
_entity.id
_entity.type
_entity.pdbx_description
1 polymer ?
#
loop_
_entity_poly.entity_id
_entity_poly.type
_entity_poly.pdbx_seq_one_letter_code
_entity_poly.pdbx_strand_id
1 'polypeptide(L)'
;ACWWCKSPDVGRLTEELGEDGYFTGKWAKGGAEVVNTIGCSDCHVKGKPKLRISRPFAGRGMEAIGKPFDEASLKDKQSMVCAQCHVEYYFEKTADRQGFVKFPWDMGTTVEAMEVYYDALDFADWTHAVSRTPMLKAQHPGYETWLQGMHGKNNVGCTDCHMP
;
A
#
# COMPACT_ATOMS: atom_id res chain seq x y z
N ALA A 1 -0.83 -9.41 -7.40
CA ALA A 1 -1.18 -8.74 -6.12
C ALA A 1 -0.32 -9.18 -4.93
N CYS A 2 -0.46 -10.40 -4.38
CA CYS A 2 0.12 -10.77 -3.07
C CYS A 2 1.65 -10.59 -2.90
N TRP A 3 2.41 -10.58 -3.99
CA TRP A 3 3.87 -10.31 -3.97
C TRP A 3 4.24 -8.86 -3.64
N TRP A 4 3.31 -7.91 -3.79
CA TRP A 4 3.62 -6.49 -3.96
C TRP A 4 4.46 -5.89 -2.82
N CYS A 5 4.16 -6.34 -1.60
CA CYS A 5 4.70 -5.86 -0.33
C CYS A 5 5.97 -6.61 0.11
N LYS A 6 6.51 -7.51 -0.72
CA LYS A 6 7.40 -8.58 -0.24
C LYS A 6 8.80 -8.54 -0.84
N SER A 7 9.04 -7.73 -1.87
CA SER A 7 10.26 -7.82 -2.66
C SER A 7 10.54 -6.57 -3.50
N PRO A 8 11.83 -6.19 -3.69
CA PRO A 8 12.23 -5.20 -4.67
C PRO A 8 12.02 -5.64 -6.13
N ASP A 9 11.87 -6.95 -6.38
CA ASP A 9 11.55 -7.48 -7.71
C ASP A 9 10.17 -6.99 -8.20
N VAL A 10 9.28 -6.62 -7.28
CA VAL A 10 8.00 -5.99 -7.63
C VAL A 10 8.21 -4.65 -8.32
N GLY A 11 9.11 -3.81 -7.80
CA GLY A 11 9.44 -2.53 -8.42
C GLY A 11 10.01 -2.75 -9.83
N ARG A 12 10.94 -3.69 -9.96
CA ARG A 12 11.52 -4.11 -11.26
C ARG A 12 10.43 -4.56 -12.25
N LEU A 13 9.58 -5.51 -11.85
CA LEU A 13 8.53 -6.05 -12.71
C LEU A 13 7.48 -4.99 -13.09
N THR A 14 7.18 -4.05 -12.19
CA THR A 14 6.26 -2.94 -12.49
C THR A 14 6.89 -1.97 -13.49
N GLU A 15 8.19 -1.68 -13.38
CA GLU A 15 8.94 -0.85 -14.33
C GLU A 15 9.06 -1.53 -15.72
N GLU A 16 9.25 -2.86 -15.77
CA GLU A 16 9.43 -3.63 -17.01
C GLU A 16 8.11 -3.94 -17.74
N LEU A 17 7.05 -4.31 -16.99
CA LEU A 17 5.79 -4.81 -17.54
C LEU A 17 4.65 -3.79 -17.50
N GLY A 18 4.85 -2.67 -16.80
CA GLY A 18 3.76 -1.81 -16.36
C GLY A 18 2.93 -2.41 -15.23
N GLU A 19 2.08 -1.60 -14.60
CA GLU A 19 1.21 -2.03 -13.50
C GLU A 19 0.27 -3.17 -13.94
N ASP A 20 -0.35 -3.04 -15.12
CA ASP A 20 -1.28 -4.01 -15.68
C ASP A 20 -0.62 -5.37 -15.93
N GLY A 21 0.58 -5.37 -16.52
CA GLY A 21 1.33 -6.59 -16.79
C GLY A 21 1.78 -7.31 -15.52
N TYR A 22 2.11 -6.54 -14.47
CA TYR A 22 2.48 -7.06 -13.15
C TYR A 22 1.27 -7.67 -12.42
N PHE A 23 0.13 -6.98 -12.37
CA PHE A 23 -1.05 -7.43 -11.63
C PHE A 23 -1.79 -8.57 -12.32
N THR A 24 -1.65 -8.73 -13.64
CA THR A 24 -2.31 -9.79 -14.40
C THR A 24 -1.74 -11.18 -14.13
N GLY A 25 -2.61 -12.08 -13.68
CA GLY A 25 -2.33 -13.52 -13.52
C GLY A 25 -2.49 -14.02 -12.08
N LYS A 26 -1.98 -15.22 -11.81
CA LYS A 26 -1.98 -15.83 -10.47
C LYS A 26 -0.66 -15.55 -9.77
N TRP A 27 -0.66 -15.62 -8.43
CA TRP A 27 0.54 -15.48 -7.59
C TRP A 27 1.71 -16.37 -8.06
N ALA A 28 1.44 -17.61 -8.47
CA ALA A 28 2.45 -18.55 -8.95
C ALA A 28 3.26 -18.06 -10.18
N LYS A 29 2.70 -17.17 -11.02
CA LYS A 29 3.41 -16.57 -12.16
C LYS A 29 4.68 -15.85 -11.73
N GLY A 30 4.65 -15.18 -10.57
CA GLY A 30 5.80 -14.46 -10.03
C GLY A 30 6.80 -15.34 -9.28
N GLY A 31 6.55 -16.64 -9.09
CA GLY A 31 7.34 -17.48 -8.19
C GLY A 31 8.82 -17.60 -8.57
N ALA A 32 9.15 -17.57 -9.87
CA ALA A 32 10.53 -17.59 -10.34
C ALA A 32 11.16 -16.19 -10.45
N GLU A 33 10.36 -15.13 -10.41
CA GLU A 33 10.78 -13.74 -10.67
C GLU A 33 10.89 -12.90 -9.40
N VAL A 34 10.09 -13.21 -8.38
CA VAL A 34 10.00 -12.50 -7.10
C VAL A 34 10.71 -13.34 -6.04
N VAL A 35 12.04 -13.27 -6.04
CA VAL A 35 12.91 -14.19 -5.27
C VAL A 35 13.75 -13.46 -4.23
N ASN A 36 13.90 -12.14 -4.34
CA ASN A 36 14.56 -11.31 -3.35
C ASN A 36 13.55 -10.88 -2.28
N THR A 37 13.95 -10.89 -1.01
CA THR A 37 13.14 -10.29 0.06
C THR A 37 13.26 -8.76 0.04
N ILE A 38 12.41 -8.08 0.83
CA ILE A 38 12.39 -6.61 0.99
C ILE A 38 13.81 -6.05 1.10
N GLY A 39 14.13 -5.04 0.30
CA GLY A 39 15.49 -4.55 0.16
C GLY A 39 15.61 -3.10 -0.30
N CYS A 40 16.84 -2.70 -0.63
CA CYS A 40 17.21 -1.29 -0.86
C CYS A 40 16.30 -0.59 -1.89
N SER A 41 16.00 -1.25 -3.00
CA SER A 41 15.25 -0.67 -4.11
C SER A 41 13.76 -0.46 -3.82
N ASP A 42 13.22 -1.01 -2.73
CA ASP A 42 11.85 -0.72 -2.30
C ASP A 42 11.70 0.72 -1.80
N CYS A 43 12.73 1.25 -1.14
CA CYS A 43 12.68 2.55 -0.48
C CYS A 43 13.62 3.59 -1.09
N HIS A 44 14.65 3.18 -1.84
CA HIS A 44 15.68 4.08 -2.35
C HIS A 44 15.80 4.07 -3.87
N VAL A 45 16.20 5.21 -4.42
CA VAL A 45 16.67 5.32 -5.81
C VAL A 45 17.94 4.48 -5.97
N LYS A 46 18.03 3.72 -7.07
CA LYS A 46 19.16 2.82 -7.33
C LYS A 46 20.51 3.54 -7.17
N GLY A 47 21.35 3.02 -6.27
CA GLY A 47 22.70 3.54 -6.01
C GLY A 47 22.75 4.90 -5.31
N LYS A 48 21.63 5.42 -4.80
CA LYS A 48 21.56 6.71 -4.10
C LYS A 48 20.82 6.56 -2.76
N PRO A 49 21.18 7.32 -1.71
CA PRO A 49 20.44 7.31 -0.45
C PRO A 49 19.06 7.99 -0.55
N LYS A 50 18.75 8.64 -1.68
CA LYS A 50 17.48 9.35 -1.90
C LYS A 50 16.29 8.40 -1.80
N LEU A 51 15.32 8.72 -0.94
CA LEU A 51 14.07 7.99 -0.79
C LEU A 51 13.21 8.07 -2.07
N ARG A 52 12.45 7.03 -2.36
CA ARG A 52 11.45 6.96 -3.44
C ARG A 52 10.23 6.15 -3.02
N ILE A 53 9.10 6.41 -3.68
CA ILE A 53 8.00 5.46 -3.79
C ILE A 53 8.26 4.61 -5.03
N SER A 54 8.41 3.30 -4.83
CA SER A 54 8.62 2.31 -5.89
C SER A 54 7.32 1.64 -6.34
N ARG A 55 6.19 1.95 -5.69
CA ARG A 55 4.87 1.36 -5.95
C ARG A 55 3.87 2.43 -6.41
N PRO A 56 3.40 2.43 -7.66
CA PRO A 56 2.52 3.48 -8.17
C PRO A 56 1.21 3.65 -7.38
N PHE A 57 0.55 2.56 -6.98
CA PHE A 57 -0.66 2.61 -6.14
C PHE A 57 -0.42 3.25 -4.76
N ALA A 58 0.78 3.14 -4.18
CA ALA A 58 1.10 3.81 -2.92
C ALA A 58 1.22 5.33 -3.12
N GLY A 59 1.78 5.76 -4.26
CA GLY A 59 1.77 7.16 -4.67
C GLY A 59 0.35 7.71 -4.79
N ARG A 60 -0.54 6.97 -5.48
CA ARG A 60 -1.97 7.34 -5.60
C ARG A 60 -2.68 7.40 -4.25
N GLY A 61 -2.39 6.47 -3.33
CA GLY A 61 -2.93 6.53 -1.97
C GLY A 61 -2.51 7.81 -1.23
N MET A 62 -1.23 8.17 -1.32
CA MET A 62 -0.71 9.42 -0.73
C MET A 62 -1.34 10.67 -1.35
N GLU A 63 -1.56 10.67 -2.67
CA GLU A 63 -2.29 11.73 -3.37
C GLU A 63 -3.75 11.84 -2.89
N ALA A 64 -4.45 10.72 -2.70
CA ALA A 64 -5.84 10.69 -2.25
C ALA A 64 -6.06 11.36 -0.88
N ILE A 65 -5.03 11.36 -0.02
CA ILE A 65 -5.07 12.02 1.29
C ILE A 65 -4.42 13.41 1.29
N GLY A 66 -4.15 13.97 0.11
CA GLY A 66 -3.58 15.32 -0.06
C GLY A 66 -2.12 15.43 0.36
N LYS A 67 -1.35 14.33 0.30
CA LYS A 67 0.06 14.29 0.69
C LYS A 67 0.96 13.69 -0.41
N PRO A 68 0.99 14.27 -1.62
CA PRO A 68 1.81 13.75 -2.72
C PRO A 68 3.28 13.63 -2.29
N PHE A 69 3.89 12.46 -2.56
CA PHE A 69 5.23 12.15 -2.05
C PHE A 69 6.28 13.17 -2.50
N ASP A 70 6.22 13.66 -3.73
CA ASP A 70 7.24 14.56 -4.26
C ASP A 70 7.28 15.91 -3.54
N GLU A 71 6.12 16.42 -3.11
CA GLU A 71 5.96 17.68 -2.38
C GLU A 71 6.17 17.54 -0.87
N ALA A 72 6.15 16.31 -0.35
CA ALA A 72 6.28 16.04 1.08
C ALA A 72 7.66 16.42 1.65
N SER A 73 7.70 16.81 2.93
CA SER A 73 8.95 17.09 3.62
C SER A 73 9.80 15.82 3.75
N LEU A 74 11.11 15.95 4.00
CA LEU A 74 11.97 14.79 4.27
C LEU A 74 11.44 13.93 5.43
N LYS A 75 10.90 14.59 6.46
CA LYS A 75 10.36 13.95 7.65
C LYS A 75 9.08 13.15 7.34
N ASP A 76 8.21 13.68 6.49
CA ASP A 76 7.03 12.93 6.04
C ASP A 76 7.43 11.74 5.16
N LYS A 77 8.41 11.94 4.26
CA LYS A 77 8.93 10.89 3.36
C LYS A 77 9.44 9.68 4.12
N GLN A 78 10.02 9.87 5.31
CA GLN A 78 10.48 8.78 6.18
C GLN A 78 9.37 7.83 6.62
N SER A 79 8.17 8.34 6.92
CA SER A 79 7.01 7.49 7.21
C SER A 79 6.34 6.98 5.93
N MET A 80 6.32 7.79 4.87
CA MET A 80 5.68 7.41 3.59
C MET A 80 6.34 6.20 2.93
N VAL A 81 7.67 6.03 3.04
CA VAL A 81 8.33 4.84 2.49
C VAL A 81 7.89 3.55 3.18
N CYS A 82 7.56 3.60 4.48
CA CYS A 82 6.99 2.47 5.23
C CYS A 82 5.53 2.22 4.82
N ALA A 83 4.78 3.31 4.62
CA ALA A 83 3.40 3.31 4.15
C ALA A 83 3.25 2.89 2.69
N GLN A 84 4.36 2.64 1.98
CA GLN A 84 4.28 1.84 0.78
C GLN A 84 3.61 0.51 1.10
N CYS A 85 3.91 -0.13 2.25
CA CYS A 85 3.50 -1.50 2.58
C CYS A 85 2.62 -1.63 3.83
N HIS A 86 2.88 -0.83 4.87
CA HIS A 86 2.23 -0.96 6.18
C HIS A 86 0.91 -0.17 6.26
N VAL A 87 -0.06 -0.63 5.49
CA VAL A 87 -1.35 0.04 5.29
C VAL A 87 -2.48 -0.97 5.15
N GLU A 88 -3.71 -0.50 5.32
CA GLU A 88 -4.92 -1.15 4.86
C GLU A 88 -4.94 -1.20 3.33
N TYR A 89 -5.39 -2.32 2.77
CA TYR A 89 -5.55 -2.46 1.33
C TYR A 89 -6.56 -3.55 0.99
N TYR A 90 -7.16 -3.40 -0.19
CA TYR A 90 -7.97 -4.43 -0.81
C TYR A 90 -7.52 -4.69 -2.25
N PHE A 91 -8.13 -5.70 -2.88
CA PHE A 91 -7.96 -5.96 -4.30
C PHE A 91 -9.17 -5.46 -5.09
N GLU A 92 -8.92 -4.58 -6.04
CA GLU A 92 -9.95 -4.03 -6.91
C GLU A 92 -10.66 -5.14 -7.70
N LYS A 93 -11.97 -4.96 -7.92
CA LYS A 93 -12.84 -5.91 -8.63
C LYS A 93 -13.42 -5.35 -9.93
N THR A 94 -13.03 -4.15 -10.34
CA THR A 94 -13.46 -3.57 -11.62
C THR A 94 -12.85 -4.36 -12.78
N ALA A 95 -13.50 -4.34 -13.95
CA ALA A 95 -13.08 -5.14 -15.09
C ALA A 95 -11.68 -4.76 -15.61
N ASP A 96 -11.30 -3.50 -15.49
CA ASP A 96 -10.03 -2.92 -15.92
C ASP A 96 -8.90 -3.04 -14.88
N ARG A 97 -9.23 -3.16 -13.59
CA ARG A 97 -8.25 -3.20 -12.49
C ARG A 97 -8.37 -4.44 -11.60
N GLN A 98 -8.90 -5.54 -12.15
CA GLN A 98 -9.13 -6.76 -11.38
C GLN A 98 -7.83 -7.27 -10.71
N GLY A 99 -7.81 -7.32 -9.38
CA GLY A 99 -6.65 -7.79 -8.61
C GLY A 99 -5.57 -6.74 -8.34
N PHE A 100 -5.81 -5.47 -8.67
CA PHE A 100 -4.89 -4.38 -8.34
C PHE A 100 -4.99 -4.04 -6.85
N VAL A 101 -3.86 -3.69 -6.25
CA VAL A 101 -3.82 -3.20 -4.88
C VAL A 101 -4.27 -1.75 -4.86
N LYS A 102 -5.23 -1.45 -3.98
CA LYS A 102 -5.67 -0.08 -3.71
C LYS A 102 -5.82 0.13 -2.21
N PHE A 103 -5.43 1.32 -1.75
CA PHE A 103 -5.67 1.76 -0.37
C PHE A 103 -7.05 2.42 -0.33
N PRO A 104 -7.93 2.06 0.62
CA PRO A 104 -9.31 2.57 0.68
C PRO A 104 -9.39 3.98 1.28
N TRP A 105 -8.51 4.89 0.86
CA TRP A 105 -8.33 6.20 1.50
C TRP A 105 -9.10 7.34 0.82
N ASP A 106 -9.89 7.06 -0.23
CA ASP A 106 -10.61 8.07 -1.02
C ASP A 106 -11.57 8.92 -0.15
N MET A 107 -12.03 8.39 1.00
CA MET A 107 -12.90 9.09 1.96
C MET A 107 -12.16 9.50 3.25
N GLY A 108 -10.85 9.25 3.35
CA GLY A 108 -10.03 9.43 4.54
C GLY A 108 -9.46 8.13 5.11
N THR A 109 -8.64 8.24 6.16
CA THR A 109 -7.87 7.11 6.73
C THR A 109 -8.37 6.64 8.08
N THR A 110 -9.53 7.11 8.56
CA THR A 110 -10.13 6.57 9.80
C THR A 110 -10.90 5.29 9.50
N VAL A 111 -11.20 4.50 10.54
CA VAL A 111 -11.97 3.27 10.35
C VAL A 111 -13.36 3.57 9.80
N GLU A 112 -14.02 4.63 10.28
CA GLU A 112 -15.34 5.04 9.82
C GLU A 112 -15.32 5.53 8.36
N ALA A 113 -14.28 6.26 7.97
CA ALA A 113 -14.11 6.71 6.59
C ALA A 113 -13.93 5.54 5.63
N MET A 114 -13.11 4.54 6.02
CA MET A 114 -12.90 3.33 5.24
C MET A 114 -14.16 2.44 5.20
N GLU A 115 -14.94 2.37 6.28
CA GLU A 115 -16.22 1.66 6.32
C GLU A 115 -17.22 2.28 5.32
N VAL A 116 -17.40 3.61 5.36
CA VAL A 116 -18.23 4.35 4.38
C VAL A 116 -17.76 4.10 2.94
N TYR A 117 -16.45 4.06 2.73
CA TYR A 117 -15.88 3.78 1.41
C TYR A 117 -16.26 2.40 0.89
N TYR A 118 -16.09 1.36 1.70
CA TYR A 118 -16.40 -0.01 1.30
C TYR A 118 -17.90 -0.25 1.12
N ASP A 119 -18.73 0.33 1.99
CA ASP A 119 -20.19 0.24 1.90
C ASP A 119 -20.71 0.92 0.61
N ALA A 120 -20.17 2.08 0.25
CA ALA A 120 -20.53 2.78 -0.98
C ALA A 120 -20.19 1.98 -2.24
N LEU A 121 -19.21 1.08 -2.17
CA LEU A 121 -18.82 0.19 -3.25
C LEU A 121 -19.55 -1.16 -3.24
N ASP A 122 -20.39 -1.43 -2.24
CA ASP A 122 -20.93 -2.76 -1.93
C ASP A 122 -19.82 -3.84 -1.94
N PHE A 123 -18.68 -3.50 -1.32
CA PHE A 123 -17.50 -4.34 -1.35
C PHE A 123 -17.52 -5.37 -0.23
N ALA A 124 -17.07 -6.59 -0.55
CA ALA A 124 -16.81 -7.64 0.44
C ALA A 124 -15.58 -8.44 0.03
N ASP A 125 -14.66 -8.68 0.96
CA ASP A 125 -13.50 -9.55 0.73
C ASP A 125 -13.93 -11.01 0.62
N TRP A 126 -14.83 -11.47 1.50
CA TRP A 126 -15.42 -12.81 1.45
C TRP A 126 -16.82 -12.85 2.06
N THR A 127 -17.61 -13.86 1.69
CA THR A 127 -18.85 -14.20 2.40
C THR A 127 -18.52 -15.12 3.56
N HIS A 128 -18.87 -14.73 4.78
CA HIS A 128 -18.63 -15.54 5.97
C HIS A 128 -19.33 -16.90 5.85
N ALA A 129 -18.57 -17.99 6.03
CA ALA A 129 -19.06 -19.35 5.75
C ALA A 129 -20.20 -19.81 6.67
N VAL A 130 -20.33 -19.22 7.87
CA VAL A 130 -21.35 -19.58 8.86
C VAL A 130 -22.54 -18.63 8.78
N SER A 131 -22.32 -17.35 9.06
CA SER A 131 -23.39 -16.33 9.14
C SER A 131 -23.86 -15.82 7.78
N ARG A 132 -23.13 -16.11 6.70
CA ARG A 132 -23.38 -15.60 5.34
C ARG A 132 -23.25 -14.08 5.18
N THR A 133 -22.69 -13.41 6.18
CA THR A 133 -22.42 -11.96 6.15
C THR A 133 -21.35 -11.62 5.10
N PRO A 134 -21.51 -10.56 4.31
CA PRO A 134 -20.43 -9.99 3.51
C PRO A 134 -19.39 -9.34 4.44
N MET A 135 -18.15 -9.84 4.43
CA MET A 135 -17.11 -9.42 5.36
C MET A 135 -16.06 -8.53 4.71
N LEU A 136 -15.56 -7.57 5.48
CA LEU A 136 -14.35 -6.81 5.19
C LEU A 136 -13.17 -7.36 5.99
N LYS A 137 -11.98 -7.41 5.39
CA LYS A 137 -10.75 -7.84 6.06
C LYS A 137 -9.81 -6.65 6.24
N ALA A 138 -9.53 -6.30 7.49
CA ALA A 138 -8.47 -5.34 7.78
C ALA A 138 -7.05 -5.97 7.68
N GLN A 139 -6.14 -5.30 6.98
CA GLN A 139 -4.72 -5.62 6.81
C GLN A 139 -3.86 -4.55 7.48
N HIS A 140 -3.15 -4.92 8.55
CA HIS A 140 -2.03 -4.16 9.15
C HIS A 140 -2.02 -2.63 8.90
N PRO A 141 -3.02 -1.88 9.41
CA PRO A 141 -3.24 -0.45 9.12
C PRO A 141 -2.25 0.45 9.90
N GLY A 142 -0.96 0.26 9.63
CA GLY A 142 0.14 0.86 10.40
C GLY A 142 0.25 2.36 10.20
N TYR A 143 0.16 2.85 8.96
CA TYR A 143 0.21 4.27 8.67
C TYR A 143 -1.05 5.00 9.17
N GLU A 144 -2.21 4.41 8.95
CA GLU A 144 -3.52 4.95 9.33
C GLU A 144 -3.63 5.12 10.84
N THR A 145 -3.26 4.09 11.60
CA THR A 145 -3.28 4.14 13.07
C THR A 145 -2.18 5.05 13.63
N TRP A 146 -1.00 5.09 13.01
CA TRP A 146 0.06 6.04 13.36
C TRP A 146 -0.41 7.49 13.23
N LEU A 147 -1.14 7.84 12.16
CA LEU A 147 -1.71 9.18 11.96
C LEU A 147 -2.62 9.62 13.12
N GLN A 148 -3.29 8.69 13.78
CA GLN A 148 -4.20 8.97 14.89
C GLN A 148 -3.49 9.07 16.25
N GLY A 149 -2.33 8.42 16.39
CA GLY A 149 -1.55 8.40 17.62
C GLY A 149 -0.83 9.72 17.91
N MET A 150 -0.49 9.98 19.17
CA MET A 150 0.20 11.21 19.57
C MET A 150 1.56 11.38 18.90
N HIS A 151 2.31 10.29 18.68
CA HIS A 151 3.57 10.33 17.95
C HIS A 151 3.37 10.81 16.50
N GLY A 152 2.42 10.23 15.75
CA GLY A 152 2.14 10.67 14.39
C GLY A 152 1.54 12.07 14.29
N LYS A 153 0.70 12.47 15.27
CA LYS A 153 0.20 13.86 15.38
C LYS A 153 1.31 14.89 15.60
N ASN A 154 2.41 14.49 16.23
CA ASN A 154 3.62 15.32 16.39
C ASN A 154 4.67 15.05 15.30
N ASN A 155 4.28 14.32 14.24
CA ASN A 155 5.12 13.90 13.14
C ASN A 155 6.38 13.12 13.56
N VAL A 156 6.39 12.44 14.70
CA VAL A 156 7.47 11.49 15.02
C VAL A 156 7.37 10.32 14.05
N GLY A 157 8.35 10.21 13.16
CA GLY A 157 8.32 9.35 11.98
C GLY A 157 8.56 7.89 12.31
N CYS A 158 8.19 6.99 11.40
CA CYS A 158 8.44 5.56 11.57
C CYS A 158 9.93 5.27 11.79
N THR A 159 10.81 5.98 11.06
CA THR A 159 12.26 5.81 11.14
C THR A 159 12.84 6.28 12.46
N ASP A 160 12.22 7.27 13.13
CA ASP A 160 12.73 7.79 14.42
C ASP A 160 12.79 6.69 15.50
N CYS A 161 11.91 5.68 15.40
CA CYS A 161 11.85 4.56 16.34
C CYS A 161 12.44 3.26 15.76
N HIS A 162 12.22 3.00 14.46
CA HIS A 162 12.54 1.70 13.85
C HIS A 162 13.84 1.71 13.02
N MET A 163 14.39 2.88 12.72
CA MET A 163 15.65 3.04 11.97
C MET A 163 16.47 4.22 12.54
N PRO A 164 16.89 4.15 13.81
CA PRO A 164 17.64 5.23 14.47
C PRO A 164 19.07 5.39 13.94
#